data_AF-A0A6M1S8H6-F1
#
_entry.id   AF-A0A6M1S8H6-F1
#
_cell.length_a   1.000
_cell.length_b   1.000
_cell.length_c   1.000
_cell.angle_alpha   90.00
_cell.angle_beta   90.00
_cell.angle_gamma   90.00
#
_symmetry.space_group_name_H-M   'P 1'
#
loop_
_entity.id
_entity.type
_entity.pdbx_description
1 polymer ?
#
loop_
_entity_poly.entity_id
_entity_poly.type
_entity_poly.pdbx_seq_one_letter_code
_entity_poly.pdbx_strand_id
1 'polypeptide(L)'
;LVYEALNAGAARHAQPFDPRRCASPLPRAYQWADGSAYLNHVELVRKARGAEMPPSFYDDPLIYQGGSDSFIGPYDPIRARESWGIDFEAEVAVVTTDVAMGIDPIAARDAIALVMLVNDVSLRHLIPGELAKGFGFF
;
A
#
# COMPACT_ATOMS: atom_id res chain seq x y z
N LEU A 1 1.21 -0.95 30.26
CA LEU A 1 0.43 -1.10 29.00
C LEU A 1 0.23 -2.58 28.68
N VAL A 2 -0.74 -2.94 27.82
CA VAL A 2 -0.98 -4.36 27.43
C VAL A 2 0.27 -4.98 26.78
N TYR A 3 0.97 -4.23 25.93
CA TYR A 3 2.25 -4.63 25.32
C TYR A 3 3.31 -5.03 26.35
N GLU A 4 3.55 -4.18 27.35
CA GLU A 4 4.55 -4.44 28.41
C GLU A 4 4.16 -5.66 29.25
N ALA A 5 2.88 -5.79 29.61
CA ALA A 5 2.39 -6.93 30.36
C ALA A 5 2.53 -8.25 29.58
N LEU A 6 2.28 -8.23 28.27
CA LEU A 6 2.46 -9.39 27.40
C LEU A 6 3.92 -9.81 27.33
N ASN A 7 4.82 -8.85 27.10
CA ASN A 7 6.27 -9.12 27.02
C ASN A 7 6.88 -9.56 28.36
N ALA A 8 6.30 -9.13 29.48
CA ALA A 8 6.71 -9.56 30.82
C ALA A 8 6.08 -10.89 31.26
N GLY A 9 5.26 -11.53 30.42
CA GLY A 9 4.56 -12.78 30.77
C GLY A 9 3.45 -12.60 31.82
N ALA A 10 3.04 -11.36 32.10
CA ALA A 10 2.04 -11.01 33.12
C ALA A 10 0.65 -10.72 32.52
N ALA A 11 0.50 -10.75 31.19
CA ALA A 11 -0.78 -10.53 30.54
C ALA A 11 -1.77 -11.66 30.83
N ARG A 12 -2.94 -11.28 31.35
CA ARG A 12 -4.06 -12.21 31.54
C ARG A 12 -4.69 -12.53 30.19
N HIS A 13 -5.12 -13.79 30.01
CA HIS A 13 -5.80 -14.26 28.80
C HIS A 13 -4.99 -14.13 27.50
N ALA A 14 -3.65 -14.07 27.60
CA ALA A 14 -2.80 -14.15 26.43
C ALA A 14 -3.02 -15.49 25.71
N GLN A 15 -3.09 -15.44 24.38
CA GLN A 15 -3.23 -16.59 23.52
C GLN A 15 -2.16 -16.55 22.43
N PRO A 16 -1.74 -17.70 21.89
CA PRO A 16 -0.87 -17.73 20.72
C PRO A 16 -1.47 -16.92 19.56
N PHE A 17 -0.65 -16.09 18.93
CA PHE A 17 -1.03 -15.35 17.74
C PHE A 17 -0.89 -16.23 16.51
N ASP A 18 -1.96 -16.39 15.73
CA ASP A 18 -1.94 -17.09 14.44
C ASP A 18 -2.31 -16.12 13.32
N PRO A 19 -1.34 -15.70 12.49
CA PRO A 19 -1.58 -14.69 11.46
C PRO A 19 -2.51 -15.19 10.34
N ARG A 20 -2.74 -16.51 10.21
CA ARG A 20 -3.69 -17.09 9.25
C ARG A 20 -5.15 -16.80 9.62
N ARG A 21 -5.40 -16.39 10.87
CA ARG A 21 -6.73 -16.05 11.37
C ARG A 21 -6.98 -14.55 11.37
N CYS A 22 -6.03 -13.76 10.89
CA CYS A 22 -6.12 -12.31 10.83
C CYS A 22 -6.63 -11.85 9.47
N ALA A 23 -7.43 -10.77 9.48
CA ALA A 23 -7.59 -9.92 8.32
C ALA A 23 -6.38 -8.97 8.21
N SER A 24 -6.35 -8.12 7.17
CA SER A 24 -5.49 -6.95 7.18
C SER A 24 -5.76 -6.08 8.43
N PRO A 25 -4.76 -5.39 9.01
CA PRO A 25 -4.94 -4.63 10.25
C PRO A 25 -6.12 -3.65 10.23
N LEU A 26 -6.37 -3.05 9.07
CA LEU A 26 -7.61 -2.36 8.72
C LEU A 26 -8.28 -3.14 7.57
N PRO A 27 -9.30 -3.99 7.85
CA PRO A 27 -9.96 -4.78 6.80
C PRO A 27 -10.67 -3.91 5.75
N ARG A 28 -11.03 -2.69 6.17
CA ARG A 28 -11.49 -1.58 5.34
C ARG A 28 -10.99 -0.28 5.97
N ALA A 29 -10.73 0.71 5.15
CA ALA A 29 -10.27 2.04 5.55
C ALA A 29 -11.10 3.11 4.82
N TYR A 30 -10.96 4.35 5.26
CA TYR A 30 -11.58 5.49 4.58
C TYR A 30 -10.78 5.95 3.36
N GLN A 31 -9.50 5.60 3.29
CA GLN A 31 -8.60 6.00 2.21
C GLN A 31 -7.45 5.00 2.07
N TRP A 32 -7.10 4.71 0.82
CA TRP A 32 -5.85 4.07 0.41
C TRP A 32 -5.23 4.93 -0.69
N ALA A 33 -4.05 5.49 -0.42
CA ALA A 33 -3.33 6.32 -1.37
C ALA A 33 -1.91 5.75 -1.47
N ASP A 34 -1.54 5.34 -2.67
CA ASP A 34 -0.30 4.63 -2.93
C ASP A 34 0.65 5.47 -3.77
N GLY A 35 1.91 5.49 -3.37
CA GLY A 35 2.94 6.37 -3.89
C GLY A 35 4.12 5.63 -4.50
N SER A 36 4.56 6.06 -5.68
CA SER A 36 5.74 5.47 -6.35
C SER A 36 7.05 6.09 -5.84
N ALA A 37 7.40 5.81 -4.58
CA ALA A 37 8.57 6.41 -3.92
C ALA A 37 9.92 5.89 -4.44
N TYR A 38 9.96 4.68 -5.01
CA TYR A 38 11.18 4.06 -5.54
C TYR A 38 11.29 4.31 -7.05
N LEU A 39 11.88 5.44 -7.45
CA LEU A 39 11.92 5.90 -8.85
C LEU A 39 12.53 4.90 -9.85
N ASN A 40 13.44 4.03 -9.39
CA ASN A 40 13.99 2.95 -10.21
C ASN A 40 12.89 2.03 -10.80
N HIS A 41 11.84 1.74 -10.02
CA HIS A 41 10.70 0.96 -10.51
C HIS A 41 10.00 1.67 -11.69
N VAL A 42 9.71 2.97 -11.53
CA VAL A 42 9.05 3.78 -12.57
C VAL A 42 9.90 3.87 -13.83
N GLU A 43 11.22 4.02 -13.67
CA GLU A 43 12.16 4.05 -14.78
C GLU A 43 12.15 2.73 -15.57
N LEU A 44 12.17 1.58 -14.88
CA LEU A 44 12.15 0.26 -15.52
C LEU A 44 10.84 0.00 -16.26
N VAL A 45 9.69 0.36 -15.68
CA VAL A 45 8.38 0.23 -16.34
C VAL A 45 8.30 1.08 -17.60
N ARG A 46 8.85 2.29 -17.57
CA ARG A 46 8.89 3.18 -18.74
C ARG A 46 9.86 2.69 -19.81
N LYS A 47 11.05 2.22 -19.44
CA LYS A 47 12.01 1.59 -20.36
C LYS A 47 11.39 0.39 -21.08
N ALA A 48 10.66 -0.46 -20.36
CA ALA A 48 9.94 -1.59 -20.95
C ALA A 48 8.86 -1.19 -21.97
N ARG A 49 8.37 0.06 -21.90
CA ARG A 49 7.38 0.64 -22.82
C ARG A 49 7.99 1.59 -23.85
N GLY A 50 9.33 1.71 -23.91
CA GLY A 50 10.02 2.62 -24.83
C GLY A 50 9.79 4.10 -24.52
N ALA A 51 9.46 4.45 -23.28
CA ALA A 51 9.21 5.82 -22.83
C ALA A 51 10.35 6.33 -21.95
N GLU A 52 10.68 7.62 -22.07
CA GLU A 52 11.62 8.29 -21.17
C GLU A 52 10.94 8.71 -19.85
N MET A 53 11.70 8.82 -18.77
CA MET A 53 11.19 9.33 -17.50
C MET A 53 11.15 10.87 -17.55
N PRO A 54 10.03 11.52 -17.19
CA PRO A 54 9.96 12.97 -17.19
C PRO A 54 10.83 13.49 -16.04
N PRO A 55 11.61 14.57 -16.24
CA PRO A 55 12.46 15.12 -15.19
C PRO A 55 11.70 15.48 -13.91
N SER A 56 10.42 15.84 -14.01
CA SER A 56 9.60 16.18 -12.83
C SER A 56 9.46 15.04 -11.83
N PHE A 57 9.58 13.78 -12.26
CA PHE A 57 9.39 12.62 -11.37
C PHE A 57 10.47 12.50 -10.29
N TYR A 58 11.60 13.21 -10.45
CA TYR A 58 12.65 13.24 -9.43
C TYR A 58 12.30 14.15 -8.24
N ASP A 59 11.44 15.16 -8.45
CA ASP A 59 11.14 16.19 -7.46
C ASP A 59 9.64 16.26 -7.10
N ASP A 60 8.77 15.59 -7.87
CA ASP A 60 7.32 15.58 -7.72
C ASP A 60 6.81 14.13 -7.54
N PRO A 61 6.50 13.70 -6.30
CA PRO A 61 6.08 12.33 -6.00
C PRO A 61 4.78 11.95 -6.71
N LEU A 62 4.77 10.76 -7.32
CA LEU A 62 3.54 10.17 -7.85
C LEU A 62 2.72 9.56 -6.72
N ILE A 63 1.43 9.84 -6.71
CA ILE A 63 0.45 9.19 -5.85
C ILE A 63 -0.83 8.91 -6.64
N TYR A 64 -1.47 7.78 -6.38
CA TYR A 64 -2.79 7.48 -6.90
C TYR A 64 -3.73 7.00 -5.79
N GLN A 65 -5.03 7.18 -6.01
CA GLN A 65 -6.08 6.71 -5.11
C GLN A 65 -6.44 5.27 -5.46
N GLY A 66 -6.38 4.35 -4.49
CA GLY A 66 -6.85 2.98 -4.68
C GLY A 66 -8.10 2.66 -3.86
N GLY A 67 -8.67 1.48 -4.12
CA GLY A 67 -9.78 0.90 -3.36
C GLY A 67 -9.37 0.58 -1.91
N SER A 68 -10.24 0.90 -0.96
CA SER A 68 -9.93 0.79 0.48
C SER A 68 -10.98 0.06 1.31
N ASP A 69 -12.06 -0.42 0.71
CA ASP A 69 -13.23 -0.97 1.39
C ASP A 69 -13.24 -2.50 1.51
N SER A 70 -12.34 -3.19 0.81
CA SER A 70 -12.40 -4.63 0.59
C SER A 70 -11.02 -5.33 0.61
N PHE A 71 -10.14 -4.98 1.55
CA PHE A 71 -8.82 -5.61 1.65
C PHE A 71 -8.93 -7.09 2.03
N ILE A 72 -8.13 -7.93 1.37
CA ILE A 72 -7.98 -9.33 1.74
C ILE A 72 -7.02 -9.50 2.92
N GLY A 73 -7.12 -10.62 3.64
CA GLY A 73 -6.19 -10.96 4.70
C GLY A 73 -4.80 -11.37 4.18
N PRO A 74 -3.76 -11.33 5.03
CA PRO A 74 -2.38 -11.64 4.66
C PRO A 74 -2.14 -13.08 4.17
N TYR A 75 -3.07 -13.99 4.44
CA TYR A 75 -3.03 -15.40 4.00
C TYR A 75 -4.20 -15.77 3.07
N ASP A 76 -5.03 -14.79 2.68
CA ASP A 76 -6.15 -15.04 1.79
C ASP A 76 -5.66 -15.20 0.34
N PRO A 77 -6.35 -16.02 -0.49
CA PRO A 77 -5.97 -16.21 -1.87
C PRO A 77 -6.29 -14.97 -2.71
N ILE A 78 -5.37 -14.59 -3.60
CA ILE A 78 -5.62 -13.58 -4.64
C ILE A 78 -6.52 -14.21 -5.71
N ARG A 79 -7.73 -13.66 -5.90
CA ARG A 79 -8.73 -14.16 -6.85
C ARG A 79 -8.83 -13.26 -8.06
N ALA A 80 -8.19 -13.65 -9.16
CA ALA A 80 -8.31 -12.99 -10.46
C ALA A 80 -8.11 -13.99 -11.59
N ARG A 81 -8.33 -13.56 -12.84
CA ARG A 81 -8.01 -14.37 -14.02
C ARG A 81 -6.52 -14.22 -14.34
N GLU A 82 -5.80 -15.33 -14.43
CA GLU A 82 -4.36 -15.30 -14.79
C GLU A 82 -4.08 -14.56 -16.10
N SER A 83 -5.01 -14.66 -17.07
CA SER A 83 -4.92 -13.96 -18.36
C SER A 83 -4.82 -12.44 -18.25
N TRP A 84 -5.18 -11.85 -17.12
CA TRP A 84 -5.05 -10.41 -16.85
C TRP A 84 -3.65 -9.98 -16.40
N GLY A 85 -2.70 -10.93 -16.29
CA GLY A 85 -1.34 -10.65 -15.89
C GLY A 85 -1.26 -10.27 -14.41
N ILE A 86 -1.75 -11.16 -13.54
CA ILE A 86 -1.72 -10.98 -12.09
C ILE A 86 -0.26 -10.86 -11.65
N ASP A 87 0.05 -9.83 -10.89
CA ASP A 87 1.37 -9.54 -10.35
C ASP A 87 1.29 -9.05 -8.90
N PHE A 88 2.39 -9.18 -8.17
CA PHE A 88 2.50 -8.70 -6.80
C PHE A 88 3.42 -7.46 -6.77
N GLU A 89 3.13 -6.53 -5.86
CA GLU A 89 3.98 -5.37 -5.60
C GLU A 89 4.24 -5.28 -4.10
N ALA A 90 5.47 -5.58 -3.69
CA ALA A 90 5.84 -5.60 -2.28
C ALA A 90 6.25 -4.22 -1.80
N GLU A 91 5.54 -3.70 -0.80
CA GLU A 91 5.72 -2.31 -0.35
C GLU A 91 5.62 -2.16 1.16
N VAL A 92 5.91 -0.94 1.62
CA VAL A 92 5.73 -0.50 3.00
C VAL A 92 4.65 0.57 3.02
N ALA A 93 3.61 0.36 3.83
CA ALA A 93 2.54 1.31 4.04
C ALA A 93 2.58 1.87 5.46
N VAL A 94 2.08 3.09 5.63
CA VAL A 94 1.89 3.73 6.92
C VAL A 94 0.42 4.02 7.18
N VAL A 95 0.00 3.94 8.43
CA VAL A 95 -1.32 4.44 8.87
C VAL A 95 -1.06 5.73 9.62
N THR A 96 -1.73 6.81 9.21
CA THR A 96 -1.64 8.10 9.89
C THR A 96 -2.78 8.31 10.87
N THR A 97 -2.56 9.18 11.85
CA THR A 97 -3.65 9.88 12.55
C THR A 97 -4.23 10.98 11.66
N ASP A 98 -5.03 11.88 12.23
CA ASP A 98 -5.52 13.06 11.51
C ASP A 98 -4.35 13.93 11.02
N VAL A 99 -4.32 14.17 9.71
CA VAL A 99 -3.31 14.99 9.03
C VAL A 99 -3.97 16.30 8.59
N ALA A 100 -3.44 17.43 9.05
CA ALA A 100 -3.94 18.74 8.64
C ALA A 100 -3.64 19.02 7.15
N MET A 101 -4.58 19.65 6.45
CA MET A 101 -4.36 20.10 5.08
C MET A 101 -3.19 21.10 5.03
N GLY A 102 -2.24 20.86 4.14
CA GLY A 102 -1.06 21.72 3.97
C GLY A 102 0.01 21.54 5.06
N ILE A 103 0.01 20.42 5.78
CA ILE A 103 1.07 20.08 6.75
C ILE A 103 2.46 20.09 6.10
N ASP A 104 3.48 20.52 6.84
CA ASP A 104 4.86 20.40 6.37
C ASP A 104 5.38 18.96 6.54
N PRO A 105 6.38 18.53 5.74
CA PRO A 105 6.88 17.16 5.79
C PRO A 105 7.48 16.74 7.14
N ILE A 106 8.06 17.67 7.91
CA ILE A 106 8.69 17.35 9.20
C ILE A 106 7.60 17.04 10.22
N ALA A 107 6.54 17.84 10.28
CA ALA A 107 5.39 17.60 11.13
C ALA A 107 4.58 16.37 10.69
N ALA A 108 4.48 16.09 9.39
CA ALA A 108 3.76 14.93 8.86
C ALA A 108 4.30 13.59 9.40
N ARG A 109 5.61 13.50 9.66
CA ARG A 109 6.24 12.33 10.29
C ARG A 109 5.57 11.95 11.61
N ASP A 110 5.22 12.94 12.43
CA ASP A 110 4.69 12.71 13.77
C ASP A 110 3.23 12.24 13.74
N ALA A 111 2.56 12.31 12.58
CA ALA A 111 1.24 11.73 12.36
C ALA A 111 1.27 10.23 12.02
N ILE A 112 2.44 9.63 11.78
CA ILE A 112 2.55 8.18 11.48
C ILE A 112 2.27 7.38 12.77
N ALA A 113 1.15 6.65 12.78
CA ALA A 113 0.73 5.83 13.91
C ALA A 113 1.22 4.38 13.81
N LEU A 114 1.21 3.80 12.60
CA LEU A 114 1.58 2.41 12.35
C LEU A 114 2.37 2.28 11.05
N VAL A 115 3.16 1.20 10.97
CA VAL A 115 3.86 0.76 9.77
C VAL A 115 3.45 -0.68 9.48
N MET A 116 3.22 -1.01 8.22
CA MET A 116 2.86 -2.35 7.77
C MET A 116 3.49 -2.67 6.41
N LEU A 117 3.46 -3.95 6.04
CA LEU A 117 3.75 -4.38 4.67
C LEU A 117 2.44 -4.47 3.90
N VAL A 118 2.50 -4.23 2.60
CA VAL A 118 1.37 -4.40 1.69
C VAL A 118 1.82 -5.13 0.42
N ASN A 119 0.89 -5.88 -0.16
CA ASN A 119 0.99 -6.41 -1.51
C ASN A 119 -0.03 -5.65 -2.36
N ASP A 120 0.42 -4.68 -3.15
CA ASP A 120 -0.45 -3.96 -4.09
C ASP A 120 -0.68 -4.83 -5.33
N VAL A 121 -1.75 -5.62 -5.31
CA VAL A 121 -2.02 -6.63 -6.34
C VAL A 121 -2.39 -5.95 -7.65
N SER A 122 -1.61 -6.27 -8.68
CA SER A 122 -1.64 -5.54 -9.94
C SER A 122 -2.11 -6.44 -11.09
N LEU A 123 -2.95 -5.90 -11.99
CA LEU A 123 -3.43 -6.61 -13.20
C LEU A 123 -2.77 -6.03 -14.45
N ARG A 124 -1.52 -6.43 -14.69
CA ARG A 124 -0.58 -5.75 -15.60
C ARG A 124 -1.08 -5.61 -17.04
N HIS A 125 -1.86 -6.56 -17.54
CA HIS A 125 -2.37 -6.52 -18.91
C HIS A 125 -3.53 -5.52 -19.08
N LEU A 126 -4.20 -5.12 -17.99
CA LEU A 126 -5.29 -4.14 -18.02
C LEU A 126 -4.79 -2.70 -17.86
N ILE A 127 -3.64 -2.51 -17.19
CA ILE A 127 -3.07 -1.20 -16.86
C ILE A 127 -2.92 -0.28 -18.08
N PRO A 128 -2.33 -0.69 -19.24
CA PRO A 128 -2.16 0.22 -20.37
C PRO A 128 -3.49 0.75 -20.90
N GLY A 129 -4.51 -0.11 -20.94
CA GLY A 129 -5.84 0.25 -21.42
C GLY A 129 -6.57 1.19 -20.48
N GLU A 130 -6.45 1.00 -19.16
CA GLU A 130 -7.03 1.93 -18.18
C GLU A 130 -6.34 3.30 -18.17
N LEU A 131 -5.01 3.32 -18.12
CA LEU A 131 -4.25 4.57 -18.13
C LEU A 131 -4.49 5.40 -19.40
N ALA A 132 -4.67 4.75 -20.56
CA ALA A 132 -4.99 5.42 -21.81
C ALA A 132 -6.35 6.17 -21.78
N LYS A 133 -7.27 5.78 -20.88
CA LYS A 133 -8.55 6.50 -20.69
C LYS A 133 -8.37 7.81 -19.90
N GLY A 134 -7.27 7.96 -19.15
CA GLY A 134 -6.93 9.17 -18.40
C GLY A 134 -7.59 9.31 -17.03
N PHE A 135 -8.21 8.25 -16.49
CA PHE A 135 -8.90 8.27 -15.19
C PHE A 135 -8.10 7.61 -14.05
N GLY A 136 -6.89 7.13 -14.32
CA GLY A 136 -6.06 6.44 -13.32
C GLY A 136 -6.53 5.02 -13.02
N PHE A 137 -6.35 4.58 -11.78
CA PHE A 137 -6.82 3.30 -11.23
C PHE A 137 -7.91 3.59 -10.18
N PHE A 138 -8.85 2.66 -10.00
CA PHE A 138 -9.91 2.74 -8.98
C PHE A 138 -10.28 1.34 -8.49
#